data_AF-A0A7Z0MA84-F1
#
_entry.id   AF-A0A7Z0MA84-F1
#
_cell.length_a   1.000
_cell.length_b   1.000
_cell.length_c   1.000
_cell.angle_alpha   90.00
_cell.angle_beta   90.00
_cell.angle_gamma   90.00
#
_symmetry.space_group_name_H-M   'P 1'
#
loop_
_entity.id
_entity.type
_entity.pdbx_description
1 polymer ?
#
loop_
_entity_poly.entity_id
_entity_poly.type
_entity_poly.pdbx_seq_one_letter_code
_entity_poly.pdbx_strand_id
1 'polypeptide(L)'
;MASTGLPNPSAAAAPVPGVTVGDAVPASDQDTARALGGYVLLQTGASALAVTAFSRLTGGAIQDNYALTVDCEGGTHSGVRKLVVRSDAPSQVAASLTRAQEFRVLQLAFEAGVTVPEPLWLCEDKSVIGAPFCVMAWVPGTASGRALVRGVTSAEQGRDLVRQLGTELARLHQVRPPDDRLSFLKQPDGVPALGRVCEYRAALDAIPRPHPVLEWALNWLEDQAPDSGLRALCHGDFRSGNYMVHEGRVTGVLDWEFASWGDPFEDLGWLCARSWRFGAPEREVGGIGDKADLFAAWESGTGRKVDEAQVCYWEVMGMVRWAIIALQQGQRHLSGEQASLELALTGRMLPEIEFDILCRIDELEGRERSPVIAEAAARPQPAPLSALSVPDGADLLATARRVLLDELLPQLPRDRTYEALMAANAMAIAARELGDLGRLAAEADAAIRAFLAQAGEDPLASEGPDGAGGAQGRLARMLRARRVAPGHDGDLRRLLMAQTCARLRLSNPKHLAALPALSVESPGQ
;
A
#
# COMPACT_ATOMS: atom_id res chain seq x y z
N MET A 1 -0.52 -16.12 32.57
CA MET A 1 -1.79 -16.87 32.69
C MET A 1 -2.92 -15.90 32.99
N ALA A 2 -3.52 -15.37 31.93
CA ALA A 2 -4.84 -14.75 31.94
C ALA A 2 -5.45 -15.13 30.59
N SER A 3 -6.31 -16.13 30.63
CA SER A 3 -7.01 -16.69 29.47
C SER A 3 -8.04 -15.67 28.98
N THR A 4 -7.77 -15.01 27.85
CA THR A 4 -8.80 -14.30 27.09
C THR A 4 -9.58 -15.33 26.29
N GLY A 5 -10.49 -16.02 26.98
CA GLY A 5 -11.44 -16.91 26.33
C GLY A 5 -12.34 -16.09 25.40
N LEU A 6 -12.30 -16.42 24.12
CA LEU A 6 -13.35 -16.07 23.17
C LEU A 6 -14.71 -16.51 23.75
N PRO A 7 -15.79 -15.74 23.53
CA PRO A 7 -17.12 -16.19 23.95
C PRO A 7 -17.44 -17.53 23.28
N ASN A 8 -17.91 -18.44 24.10
CA ASN A 8 -18.30 -19.81 23.79
C ASN A 8 -19.40 -19.82 22.68
N PRO A 9 -19.19 -20.42 21.50
CA PRO A 9 -20.22 -20.56 20.47
C PRO A 9 -21.10 -21.76 20.84
N SER A 10 -22.00 -21.57 21.80
CA SER A 10 -22.94 -22.62 22.22
C SER A 10 -24.31 -22.04 22.57
N ALA A 11 -24.86 -21.30 21.62
CA ALA A 11 -26.30 -21.23 21.43
C ALA A 11 -26.50 -21.44 19.93
N ALA A 12 -26.92 -22.65 19.53
CA ALA A 12 -27.27 -22.94 18.15
C ALA A 12 -28.24 -21.84 17.68
N ALA A 13 -27.83 -21.05 16.68
CA ALA A 13 -28.68 -20.02 16.13
C ALA A 13 -30.01 -20.65 15.73
N ALA A 14 -31.13 -20.10 16.22
CA ALA A 14 -32.46 -20.63 15.94
C ALA A 14 -32.64 -20.79 14.42
N PRO A 15 -33.30 -21.87 13.94
CA PRO A 15 -33.53 -22.07 12.52
C PRO A 15 -34.26 -20.86 11.94
N VAL A 16 -33.68 -20.25 10.89
CA VAL A 16 -34.33 -19.17 10.14
C VAL A 16 -35.33 -19.83 9.18
N PRO A 17 -36.66 -19.62 9.33
CA PRO A 17 -37.64 -20.24 8.46
C PRO A 17 -37.37 -19.89 6.99
N GLY A 18 -37.44 -20.88 6.10
CA GLY A 18 -37.20 -20.70 4.66
C GLY A 18 -35.73 -20.73 4.24
N VAL A 19 -34.77 -20.87 5.16
CA VAL A 19 -33.34 -21.00 4.84
C VAL A 19 -32.85 -22.42 5.06
N THR A 20 -32.21 -23.00 4.04
CA THR A 20 -31.45 -24.26 4.16
C THR A 20 -29.96 -23.99 3.93
N VAL A 21 -29.09 -24.76 4.58
CA VAL A 21 -27.63 -24.69 4.40
C VAL A 21 -27.16 -26.06 3.97
N GLY A 22 -26.48 -26.15 2.83
CA GLY A 22 -26.01 -27.41 2.26
C GLY A 22 -24.88 -28.03 3.07
N ASP A 23 -24.78 -29.36 3.01
CA ASP A 23 -23.78 -30.17 3.75
C ASP A 23 -22.32 -29.85 3.40
N ALA A 24 -22.09 -29.17 2.26
CA ALA A 24 -20.76 -28.74 1.82
C ALA A 24 -20.19 -27.57 2.67
N VAL A 25 -21.02 -26.91 3.49
CA VAL A 25 -20.58 -25.82 4.39
C VAL A 25 -19.98 -26.44 5.66
N PRO A 26 -18.73 -26.09 6.04
CA PRO A 26 -18.10 -26.59 7.26
C PRO A 26 -18.98 -26.33 8.50
N ALA A 27 -19.04 -27.31 9.41
CA ALA A 27 -19.85 -27.22 10.62
C ALA A 27 -19.56 -25.96 11.45
N SER A 28 -18.29 -25.51 11.48
CA SER A 28 -17.86 -24.29 12.17
C SER A 28 -18.43 -22.99 11.59
N ASP A 29 -18.88 -23.02 10.33
CA ASP A 29 -19.34 -21.85 9.59
C ASP A 29 -20.86 -21.89 9.31
N GLN A 30 -21.56 -22.97 9.68
CA GLN A 30 -22.99 -23.15 9.37
C GLN A 30 -23.89 -22.07 9.98
N ASP A 31 -23.59 -21.61 11.20
CA ASP A 31 -24.41 -20.59 11.86
C ASP A 31 -24.28 -19.23 11.17
N THR A 32 -23.05 -18.83 10.83
CA THR A 32 -22.78 -17.61 10.05
C THR A 32 -23.43 -17.70 8.66
N ALA A 33 -23.28 -18.83 7.98
CA ALA A 33 -23.90 -19.06 6.67
C ALA A 33 -25.43 -18.98 6.74
N ARG A 34 -26.05 -19.55 7.79
CA ARG A 34 -27.51 -19.50 8.01
C ARG A 34 -27.98 -18.07 8.30
N ALA A 35 -27.28 -17.33 9.14
CA ALA A 35 -27.62 -15.95 9.46
C ALA A 35 -27.56 -15.04 8.23
N LEU A 36 -26.49 -15.17 7.43
CA LEU A 36 -26.34 -14.44 6.16
C LEU A 36 -27.39 -14.86 5.13
N GLY A 37 -27.69 -16.15 5.02
CA GLY A 37 -28.77 -16.66 4.17
C GLY A 37 -30.14 -16.09 4.56
N GLY A 38 -30.42 -16.00 5.87
CA GLY A 38 -31.62 -15.36 6.40
C GLY A 38 -31.73 -13.88 6.06
N TYR A 39 -30.61 -13.17 6.17
CA TYR A 39 -30.55 -11.77 5.75
C TYR A 39 -30.83 -11.63 4.25
N VAL A 40 -30.20 -12.43 3.39
CA VAL A 40 -30.44 -12.38 1.93
C VAL A 40 -31.88 -12.77 1.58
N LEU A 41 -32.46 -13.77 2.25
CA LEU A 41 -33.87 -14.16 2.06
C LEU A 41 -34.80 -12.96 2.33
N LEU A 42 -34.56 -12.24 3.42
CA LEU A 42 -35.33 -11.04 3.78
C LEU A 42 -35.18 -9.93 2.73
N GLN A 43 -33.96 -9.64 2.29
CA GLN A 43 -33.68 -8.56 1.32
C GLN A 43 -34.27 -8.84 -0.07
N THR A 44 -34.29 -10.11 -0.48
CA THR A 44 -34.78 -10.52 -1.81
C THR A 44 -36.30 -10.70 -1.84
N GLY A 45 -36.94 -10.92 -0.68
CA GLY A 45 -38.34 -11.30 -0.59
C GLY A 45 -38.64 -12.68 -1.21
N ALA A 46 -37.63 -13.54 -1.34
CA ALA A 46 -37.81 -14.91 -1.79
C ALA A 46 -38.64 -15.73 -0.78
N SER A 47 -39.32 -16.78 -1.24
CA SER A 47 -40.09 -17.67 -0.35
C SER A 47 -39.22 -18.72 0.33
N ALA A 48 -38.10 -19.07 -0.31
CA ALA A 48 -37.09 -19.97 0.23
C ALA A 48 -35.70 -19.61 -0.32
N LEU A 49 -34.65 -19.94 0.44
CA LEU A 49 -33.27 -19.73 0.06
C LEU A 49 -32.40 -20.91 0.51
N ALA A 50 -31.63 -21.48 -0.41
CA ALA A 50 -30.63 -22.49 -0.10
C ALA A 50 -29.22 -21.90 -0.18
N VAL A 51 -28.45 -21.98 0.90
CA VAL A 51 -27.00 -21.68 0.89
C VAL A 51 -26.27 -22.91 0.37
N THR A 52 -25.79 -22.84 -0.88
CA THR A 52 -25.21 -23.99 -1.58
C THR A 52 -23.68 -24.05 -1.47
N ALA A 53 -23.03 -22.91 -1.20
CA ALA A 53 -21.60 -22.86 -0.88
C ALA A 53 -21.30 -21.67 0.03
N PHE A 54 -20.36 -21.86 0.96
CA PHE A 54 -19.86 -20.83 1.85
C PHE A 54 -18.38 -21.05 2.12
N SER A 55 -17.58 -20.00 2.03
CA SER A 55 -16.18 -20.04 2.41
C SER A 55 -15.67 -18.67 2.86
N ARG A 56 -14.69 -18.67 3.76
CA ARG A 56 -13.89 -17.48 4.03
C ARG A 56 -12.96 -17.20 2.86
N LEU A 57 -12.87 -15.95 2.45
CA LEU A 57 -11.92 -15.48 1.46
C LEU A 57 -10.63 -15.08 2.16
N THR A 58 -9.51 -15.64 1.72
CA THR A 58 -8.18 -15.24 2.17
C THR A 58 -7.72 -14.03 1.34
N GLY A 59 -7.25 -12.96 2.00
CA GLY A 59 -6.67 -11.79 1.31
C GLY A 59 -7.29 -10.42 1.56
N GLY A 60 -7.82 -10.14 2.75
CA GLY A 60 -8.08 -8.78 3.23
C GLY A 60 -7.14 -8.47 4.39
N ALA A 61 -6.48 -7.30 4.40
CA ALA A 61 -5.40 -7.02 5.34
C ALA A 61 -5.81 -6.98 6.82
N ILE A 62 -7.11 -6.97 7.14
CA ILE A 62 -7.63 -6.89 8.51
C ILE A 62 -9.10 -7.39 8.59
N GLN A 63 -9.82 -7.52 7.46
CA GLN A 63 -11.28 -7.72 7.38
C GLN A 63 -11.71 -9.19 7.17
N ASP A 64 -12.85 -9.57 7.76
CA ASP A 64 -13.52 -10.85 7.48
C ASP A 64 -14.37 -10.73 6.19
N ASN A 65 -13.94 -11.45 5.16
CA ASN A 65 -14.61 -11.53 3.86
C ASN A 65 -15.11 -12.96 3.61
N TYR A 66 -16.35 -13.11 3.17
CA TYR A 66 -16.97 -14.41 2.88
C TYR A 66 -17.44 -14.47 1.43
N ALA A 67 -17.24 -15.61 0.79
CA ALA A 67 -17.94 -15.99 -0.43
C ALA A 67 -19.19 -16.78 -0.04
N LEU A 68 -20.34 -16.37 -0.59
CA LEU A 68 -21.64 -16.95 -0.31
C LEU A 68 -22.34 -17.26 -1.63
N THR A 69 -22.69 -18.52 -1.87
CA THR A 69 -23.55 -18.91 -3.00
C THR A 69 -24.92 -19.30 -2.48
N VAL A 70 -25.95 -18.65 -3.02
CA VAL A 70 -27.35 -18.88 -2.64
C VAL A 70 -28.17 -19.26 -3.85
N ASP A 71 -29.23 -20.04 -3.65
CA ASP A 71 -30.28 -20.30 -4.64
C ASP A 71 -31.62 -19.79 -4.07
N CYS A 72 -32.19 -18.77 -4.71
CA CYS A 72 -33.38 -18.07 -4.23
C CYS A 72 -34.63 -18.50 -5.01
N GLU A 73 -35.66 -18.99 -4.32
CA GLU A 73 -36.95 -19.31 -4.91
C GLU A 73 -37.87 -18.08 -4.86
N GLY A 74 -38.14 -17.47 -6.02
CA GLY A 74 -38.91 -16.23 -6.12
C GLY A 74 -38.12 -14.96 -5.73
N GLY A 75 -38.83 -13.84 -5.56
CA GLY A 75 -38.24 -12.54 -5.18
C GLY A 75 -37.49 -11.82 -6.32
N THR A 76 -36.81 -10.72 -5.98
CA THR A 76 -36.09 -9.86 -6.94
C THR A 76 -34.78 -10.45 -7.47
N HIS A 77 -34.22 -11.47 -6.81
CA HIS A 77 -32.96 -12.13 -7.18
C HIS A 77 -33.10 -13.66 -7.32
N SER A 78 -34.20 -14.13 -7.91
CA SER A 78 -34.46 -15.57 -8.06
C SER A 78 -33.35 -16.32 -8.83
N GLY A 79 -33.12 -17.57 -8.44
CA GLY A 79 -32.10 -18.48 -8.96
C GLY A 79 -30.77 -18.39 -8.21
N VAL A 80 -29.76 -19.06 -8.77
CA VAL A 80 -28.42 -19.12 -8.17
C VAL A 80 -27.71 -17.76 -8.27
N ARG A 81 -27.11 -17.31 -7.17
CA ARG A 81 -26.29 -16.10 -7.08
C ARG A 81 -25.02 -16.36 -6.28
N LYS A 82 -23.90 -15.82 -6.77
CA LYS A 82 -22.63 -15.76 -6.05
C LYS A 82 -22.45 -14.36 -5.50
N LEU A 83 -22.19 -14.27 -4.21
CA LEU A 83 -22.12 -13.04 -3.44
C LEU A 83 -20.81 -12.99 -2.66
N VAL A 84 -20.37 -11.78 -2.38
CA VAL A 84 -19.31 -11.50 -1.42
C VAL A 84 -19.92 -10.72 -0.26
N VAL A 85 -19.59 -11.14 0.96
CA VAL A 85 -19.95 -10.44 2.19
C VAL A 85 -18.68 -9.87 2.79
N ARG A 86 -18.61 -8.55 2.97
CA ARG A 86 -17.49 -7.87 3.62
C ARG A 86 -17.96 -7.29 4.95
N SER A 87 -17.27 -7.64 6.04
CA SER A 87 -17.59 -7.18 7.38
C SER A 87 -16.47 -6.32 7.97
N ASP A 88 -16.81 -5.49 8.95
CA ASP A 88 -15.80 -4.76 9.72
C ASP A 88 -14.91 -5.70 10.51
N ALA A 89 -13.63 -5.39 10.55
CA ALA A 89 -12.66 -6.08 11.36
C ALA A 89 -12.72 -5.69 12.84
N PRO A 90 -12.19 -6.52 13.76
CA PRO A 90 -12.04 -6.16 15.17
C PRO A 90 -11.14 -4.93 15.42
N SER A 91 -10.18 -4.68 14.52
CA SER A 91 -9.31 -3.50 14.55
C SER A 91 -9.49 -2.70 13.26
N GLN A 92 -9.58 -1.37 13.38
CA GLN A 92 -9.64 -0.45 12.23
C GLN A 92 -8.43 0.47 12.24
N VAL A 93 -7.94 0.84 11.06
CA VAL A 93 -7.00 1.94 10.93
C VAL A 93 -7.80 3.24 11.12
N ALA A 94 -7.28 4.19 11.91
CA ALA A 94 -8.03 5.40 12.26
C ALA A 94 -8.49 6.26 11.07
N ALA A 95 -7.86 6.10 9.90
CA ALA A 95 -8.20 6.79 8.67
C ALA A 95 -9.25 6.07 7.81
N SER A 96 -9.60 4.82 8.13
CA SER A 96 -10.53 4.01 7.33
C SER A 96 -11.98 4.44 7.53
N LEU A 97 -12.75 4.44 6.45
CA LEU A 97 -14.19 4.60 6.47
C LEU A 97 -14.86 3.42 7.21
N THR A 98 -15.98 3.69 7.87
CA THR A 98 -16.83 2.61 8.39
C THR A 98 -17.46 1.80 7.25
N ARG A 99 -17.92 0.58 7.51
CA ARG A 99 -18.58 -0.24 6.47
C ARG A 99 -19.74 0.46 5.78
N ALA A 100 -20.55 1.22 6.52
CA ALA A 100 -21.67 1.97 5.97
C ALA A 100 -21.21 3.11 5.05
N GLN A 101 -20.15 3.82 5.44
CA GLN A 101 -19.53 4.88 4.65
C GLN A 101 -18.88 4.31 3.37
N GLU A 102 -18.11 3.23 3.48
CA GLU A 102 -17.52 2.54 2.33
C GLU A 102 -18.60 2.05 1.36
N PHE A 103 -19.67 1.46 1.86
CA PHE A 103 -20.79 1.02 1.02
C PHE A 103 -21.44 2.19 0.27
N ARG A 104 -21.55 3.36 0.91
CA ARG A 104 -22.12 4.55 0.26
C ARG A 104 -21.22 5.10 -0.85
N VAL A 105 -19.91 5.07 -0.66
CA VAL A 105 -18.93 5.37 -1.70
C VAL A 105 -19.05 4.38 -2.87
N LEU A 106 -19.11 3.08 -2.57
CA LEU A 106 -19.22 2.02 -3.57
C LEU A 106 -20.49 2.16 -4.42
N GLN A 107 -21.63 2.50 -3.82
CA GLN A 107 -22.87 2.80 -4.54
C GLN A 107 -22.69 3.95 -5.53
N LEU A 108 -22.05 5.04 -5.09
CA LEU A 108 -21.79 6.19 -5.93
C LEU A 108 -20.84 5.90 -7.08
N ALA A 109 -19.79 5.12 -6.83
CA ALA A 109 -18.87 4.66 -7.87
C ALA A 109 -19.61 3.79 -8.91
N PHE A 110 -20.46 2.87 -8.45
CA PHE A 110 -21.29 2.02 -9.32
C PHE A 110 -22.26 2.86 -10.18
N GLU A 111 -22.96 3.82 -9.59
CA GLU A 111 -23.85 4.75 -10.30
C GLU A 111 -23.11 5.62 -11.32
N ALA A 112 -21.87 6.01 -11.03
CA ALA A 112 -20.98 6.72 -11.96
C ALA A 112 -20.45 5.84 -13.10
N GLY A 113 -20.78 4.54 -13.10
CA GLY A 113 -20.37 3.57 -14.11
C GLY A 113 -18.95 3.03 -13.90
N VAL A 114 -18.33 3.26 -12.75
CA VAL A 114 -17.05 2.62 -12.41
C VAL A 114 -17.30 1.12 -12.31
N THR A 115 -16.42 0.32 -12.90
CA THR A 115 -16.47 -1.14 -12.86
C THR A 115 -16.12 -1.60 -11.44
N VAL A 116 -17.14 -1.70 -10.58
CA VAL A 116 -17.06 -2.20 -9.21
C VAL A 116 -17.98 -3.40 -9.01
N PRO A 117 -17.74 -4.26 -7.99
CA PRO A 117 -18.73 -5.24 -7.57
C PRO A 117 -20.06 -4.54 -7.25
N GLU A 118 -21.16 -5.00 -7.84
CA GLU A 118 -22.47 -4.38 -7.64
C GLU A 118 -22.82 -4.36 -6.14
N PRO A 119 -23.02 -3.17 -5.54
CA PRO A 119 -23.39 -3.05 -4.14
C PRO A 119 -24.87 -3.39 -3.98
N LEU A 120 -25.18 -4.49 -3.31
CA LEU A 120 -26.55 -5.00 -3.18
C LEU A 120 -27.20 -4.48 -1.90
N TRP A 121 -26.63 -4.80 -0.74
CA TRP A 121 -27.25 -4.52 0.56
C TRP A 121 -26.24 -4.18 1.65
N LEU A 122 -26.64 -3.35 2.60
CA LEU A 122 -25.88 -3.01 3.82
C LEU A 122 -26.70 -3.42 5.04
N CYS A 123 -26.06 -4.16 5.95
CA CYS A 123 -26.60 -4.51 7.26
C CYS A 123 -25.78 -3.83 8.35
N GLU A 124 -26.41 -2.92 9.09
CA GLU A 124 -25.82 -2.30 10.28
C GLU A 124 -26.22 -3.02 11.58
N ASP A 125 -27.18 -3.95 11.51
CA ASP A 125 -27.61 -4.76 12.65
C ASP A 125 -26.55 -5.81 13.00
N LYS A 126 -25.80 -5.54 14.08
CA LYS A 126 -24.76 -6.43 14.61
C LYS A 126 -25.33 -7.74 15.16
N SER A 127 -26.64 -7.86 15.38
CA SER A 127 -27.24 -9.11 15.87
C SER A 127 -27.17 -10.25 14.85
N VAL A 128 -26.92 -9.96 13.56
CA VAL A 128 -26.90 -10.96 12.48
C VAL A 128 -25.61 -11.79 12.50
N ILE A 129 -24.43 -11.15 12.44
CA ILE A 129 -23.13 -11.83 12.46
C ILE A 129 -22.09 -11.22 13.42
N GLY A 130 -22.51 -10.32 14.31
CA GLY A 130 -21.63 -9.66 15.30
C GLY A 130 -20.99 -8.34 14.84
N ALA A 131 -21.09 -7.99 13.56
CA ALA A 131 -20.54 -6.76 13.00
C ALA A 131 -21.38 -6.23 11.82
N PRO A 132 -21.31 -4.92 11.50
CA PRO A 132 -21.87 -4.40 10.25
C PRO A 132 -21.19 -5.06 9.05
N PHE A 133 -21.97 -5.31 8.00
CA PHE A 133 -21.47 -5.91 6.76
C PHE A 133 -22.21 -5.40 5.55
N CYS A 134 -21.57 -5.46 4.40
CA CYS A 134 -22.22 -5.26 3.11
C CYS A 134 -22.16 -6.53 2.26
N VAL A 135 -23.18 -6.71 1.43
CA VAL A 135 -23.29 -7.76 0.43
C VAL A 135 -23.13 -7.14 -0.94
N MET A 136 -22.28 -7.74 -1.76
CA MET A 136 -22.02 -7.33 -3.13
C MET A 136 -22.01 -8.52 -4.08
N ALA A 137 -22.20 -8.27 -5.37
CA ALA A 137 -22.10 -9.30 -6.39
C ALA A 137 -20.67 -9.86 -6.46
N TRP A 138 -20.56 -11.16 -6.73
CA TRP A 138 -19.27 -11.77 -7.05
C TRP A 138 -18.77 -11.32 -8.43
N VAL A 139 -17.50 -10.93 -8.52
CA VAL A 139 -16.82 -10.66 -9.79
C VAL A 139 -15.61 -11.60 -9.97
N PRO A 140 -15.34 -12.10 -11.18
CA PRO A 140 -14.21 -13.00 -11.43
C PRO A 140 -12.90 -12.22 -11.53
N GLY A 141 -11.77 -12.87 -11.29
CA GLY A 141 -10.45 -12.32 -11.57
C GLY A 141 -9.44 -12.49 -10.44
N THR A 142 -8.29 -11.83 -10.58
CA THR A 142 -7.25 -11.75 -9.54
C THR A 142 -6.95 -10.30 -9.20
N ALA A 143 -6.80 -10.02 -7.91
CA ALA A 143 -6.33 -8.73 -7.39
C ALA A 143 -4.85 -8.75 -7.02
N SER A 144 -4.14 -9.88 -7.18
CA SER A 144 -2.72 -9.95 -6.79
C SER A 144 -1.86 -9.11 -7.73
N GLY A 145 -1.36 -7.96 -7.25
CA GLY A 145 -0.51 -7.06 -8.06
C GLY A 145 0.66 -7.77 -8.74
N ARG A 146 1.33 -8.70 -8.03
CA ARG A 146 2.41 -9.51 -8.60
C ARG A 146 1.93 -10.47 -9.69
N ALA A 147 0.75 -11.07 -9.53
CA ALA A 147 0.17 -11.94 -10.55
C ALA A 147 -0.28 -11.13 -11.78
N LEU A 148 -0.84 -9.93 -11.56
CA LEU A 148 -1.24 -9.01 -12.62
C LEU A 148 -0.04 -8.58 -13.48
N VAL A 149 1.02 -8.06 -12.86
CA VAL A 149 2.23 -7.63 -13.57
C VAL A 149 2.87 -8.79 -14.36
N ARG A 150 2.93 -9.99 -13.76
CA ARG A 150 3.44 -11.20 -14.44
C ARG A 150 2.52 -11.72 -15.54
N GLY A 151 1.22 -11.48 -15.42
CA GLY A 151 0.19 -11.91 -16.36
C GLY A 151 0.09 -11.03 -17.61
N VAL A 152 0.74 -9.87 -17.62
CA VAL A 152 0.88 -9.04 -18.82
C VAL A 152 1.98 -9.62 -19.70
N THR A 153 1.57 -10.29 -20.78
CA THR A 153 2.45 -11.06 -21.67
C THR A 153 2.83 -10.33 -22.96
N SER A 154 2.12 -9.24 -23.30
CA SER A 154 2.42 -8.40 -24.46
C SER A 154 2.23 -6.91 -24.13
N ALA A 155 2.91 -6.04 -24.89
CA ALA A 155 2.75 -4.59 -24.76
C ALA A 155 1.34 -4.13 -25.09
N GLU A 156 0.66 -4.78 -26.03
CA GLU A 156 -0.74 -4.51 -26.38
C GLU A 156 -1.70 -4.83 -25.23
N GLN A 157 -1.53 -5.99 -24.58
CA GLN A 157 -2.32 -6.35 -23.41
C GLN A 157 -2.11 -5.34 -22.26
N GLY A 158 -0.87 -4.92 -22.02
CA GLY A 158 -0.55 -3.89 -21.03
C GLY A 158 -1.22 -2.56 -21.36
N ARG A 159 -1.13 -2.14 -22.63
CA ARG A 159 -1.76 -0.92 -23.15
C ARG A 159 -3.27 -0.91 -22.94
N ASP A 160 -3.94 -1.98 -23.34
CA ASP A 160 -5.40 -2.10 -23.24
C ASP A 160 -5.87 -2.11 -21.78
N LEU A 161 -5.13 -2.77 -20.89
CA LEU A 161 -5.44 -2.75 -19.47
C LEU A 161 -5.23 -1.36 -18.87
N VAL A 162 -4.13 -0.67 -19.20
CA VAL A 162 -3.88 0.71 -18.75
C VAL A 162 -4.98 1.67 -19.21
N ARG A 163 -5.46 1.55 -20.45
CA ARG A 163 -6.57 2.37 -20.95
C ARG A 163 -7.87 2.12 -20.20
N GLN A 164 -8.15 0.88 -19.81
CA GLN A 164 -9.29 0.55 -18.95
C GLN A 164 -9.14 1.24 -17.59
N LEU A 165 -7.98 1.15 -16.94
CA LEU A 165 -7.74 1.82 -15.66
C LEU A 165 -7.94 3.34 -15.73
N GLY A 166 -7.44 3.98 -16.80
CA GLY A 166 -7.65 5.41 -17.03
C GLY A 166 -9.12 5.77 -17.25
N THR A 167 -9.88 4.89 -17.92
CA THR A 167 -11.33 5.05 -18.10
C THR A 167 -12.08 4.92 -16.76
N GLU A 168 -11.70 3.97 -15.91
CA GLU A 168 -12.33 3.80 -14.59
C GLU A 168 -12.06 5.01 -13.68
N LEU A 169 -10.83 5.50 -13.64
CA LEU A 169 -10.50 6.75 -12.94
C LEU A 169 -11.22 7.96 -13.52
N ALA A 170 -11.40 8.04 -14.85
CA ALA A 170 -12.16 9.12 -15.45
C ALA A 170 -13.63 9.13 -14.97
N ARG A 171 -14.29 7.97 -14.95
CA ARG A 171 -15.66 7.82 -14.45
C ARG A 171 -15.76 8.19 -12.98
N LEU A 172 -14.86 7.67 -12.15
CA LEU A 172 -14.82 8.00 -10.73
C LEU A 172 -14.63 9.50 -10.52
N HIS A 173 -13.66 10.08 -11.23
CA HIS A 173 -13.38 11.50 -11.24
C HIS A 173 -14.42 12.30 -12.03
N GLN A 174 -15.66 11.85 -12.22
CA GLN A 174 -16.80 12.72 -12.55
C GLN A 174 -17.69 13.01 -11.34
N VAL A 175 -17.57 12.22 -10.26
CA VAL A 175 -18.25 12.49 -9.00
C VAL A 175 -17.57 13.69 -8.33
N ARG A 176 -18.35 14.72 -7.99
CA ARG A 176 -17.86 16.03 -7.52
C ARG A 176 -18.55 16.44 -6.21
N PRO A 177 -17.85 17.12 -5.30
CA PRO A 177 -18.49 17.72 -4.14
C PRO A 177 -19.26 18.99 -4.53
N PRO A 178 -20.29 19.38 -3.75
CA PRO A 178 -20.87 18.63 -2.64
C PRO A 178 -21.79 17.50 -3.15
N ASP A 179 -21.79 16.36 -2.44
CA ASP A 179 -22.83 15.34 -2.55
C ASP A 179 -23.27 14.97 -1.12
N ASP A 180 -24.54 15.22 -0.79
CA ASP A 180 -25.09 15.01 0.57
C ASP A 180 -24.93 13.56 1.06
N ARG A 181 -24.87 12.61 0.11
CA ARG A 181 -24.68 11.19 0.38
C ARG A 181 -23.28 10.88 0.91
N LEU A 182 -22.32 11.76 0.66
CA LEU A 182 -20.93 11.68 1.13
C LEU A 182 -20.58 12.82 2.09
N SER A 183 -21.57 13.34 2.83
CA SER A 183 -21.38 14.41 3.82
C SER A 183 -20.40 14.06 4.95
N PHE A 184 -20.08 12.78 5.15
CA PHE A 184 -19.04 12.32 6.08
C PHE A 184 -17.61 12.52 5.56
N LEU A 185 -17.44 12.69 4.24
CA LEU A 185 -16.14 13.01 3.66
C LEU A 185 -15.88 14.51 3.83
N LYS A 186 -14.77 14.83 4.49
CA LYS A 186 -14.32 16.21 4.62
C LYS A 186 -13.93 16.75 3.25
N GLN A 187 -14.42 17.94 2.91
CA GLN A 187 -13.92 18.65 1.74
C GLN A 187 -12.54 19.24 2.06
N PRO A 188 -11.60 19.23 1.10
CA PRO A 188 -10.31 19.89 1.31
C PRO A 188 -10.50 21.39 1.51
N ASP A 189 -9.99 21.91 2.62
CA ASP A 189 -9.83 23.36 2.81
C ASP A 189 -8.62 23.83 2.01
N GLY A 190 -8.82 24.75 1.06
CA GLY A 190 -7.73 25.31 0.24
C GLY A 190 -7.14 24.31 -0.78
N VAL A 191 -5.80 24.19 -0.78
CA VAL A 191 -5.04 23.36 -1.73
C VAL A 191 -4.92 21.92 -1.20
N PRO A 192 -5.50 20.90 -1.86
CA PRO A 192 -5.50 19.51 -1.38
C PRO A 192 -4.10 18.97 -1.05
N ALA A 193 -3.11 19.32 -1.88
CA ALA A 193 -1.72 18.91 -1.69
C ALA A 193 -1.15 19.39 -0.34
N LEU A 194 -1.40 20.65 0.06
CA LEU A 194 -0.97 21.17 1.36
C LEU A 194 -1.70 20.49 2.52
N GLY A 195 -2.98 20.14 2.33
CA GLY A 195 -3.73 19.33 3.30
C GLY A 195 -3.05 17.98 3.57
N ARG A 196 -2.61 17.29 2.51
CA ARG A 196 -1.86 16.03 2.62
C ARG A 196 -0.48 16.21 3.26
N VAL A 197 0.25 17.28 2.93
CA VAL A 197 1.52 17.59 3.62
C VAL A 197 1.29 17.72 5.12
N CYS A 198 0.27 18.49 5.54
CA CYS A 198 -0.07 18.65 6.96
C CYS A 198 -0.43 17.32 7.62
N GLU A 199 -1.28 16.51 6.98
CA GLU A 199 -1.67 15.18 7.45
C GLU A 199 -0.45 14.27 7.65
N TYR A 200 0.41 14.19 6.64
CA TYR A 200 1.57 13.29 6.65
C TYR A 200 2.67 13.78 7.59
N ARG A 201 2.82 15.09 7.76
CA ARG A 201 3.74 15.67 8.75
C ARG A 201 3.27 15.33 10.18
N ALA A 202 1.97 15.43 10.46
CA ALA A 202 1.40 15.01 11.74
C ALA A 202 1.53 13.49 11.97
N ALA A 203 1.33 12.68 10.93
CA ALA A 203 1.54 11.24 11.02
C ALA A 203 3.01 10.85 11.26
N LEU A 204 3.96 11.62 10.68
CA LEU A 204 5.38 11.44 10.91
C LEU A 204 5.79 11.81 12.35
N ASP A 205 5.16 12.83 12.94
CA ASP A 205 5.40 13.24 14.35
C ASP A 205 5.06 12.13 15.35
N ALA A 206 4.10 11.28 15.01
CA ALA A 206 3.73 10.12 15.82
C ALA A 206 4.76 8.97 15.73
N ILE A 207 5.75 9.05 14.84
CA ILE A 207 6.81 8.03 14.69
C ILE A 207 7.97 8.36 15.64
N PRO A 208 8.36 7.45 16.57
CA PRO A 208 9.37 7.74 17.59
C PRO A 208 10.80 8.03 17.09
N ARG A 209 11.12 7.71 15.84
CA ARG A 209 12.48 7.80 15.27
C ARG A 209 12.54 8.93 14.24
N PRO A 210 13.66 9.66 14.14
CA PRO A 210 13.78 10.75 13.17
C PRO A 210 13.96 10.24 11.73
N HIS A 211 13.31 10.90 10.77
CA HIS A 211 13.37 10.56 9.35
C HIS A 211 13.77 11.76 8.47
N PRO A 212 15.07 12.09 8.38
CA PRO A 212 15.56 13.23 7.60
C PRO A 212 15.10 13.26 6.14
N VAL A 213 15.06 12.12 5.44
CA VAL A 213 14.62 12.07 4.04
C VAL A 213 13.15 12.47 3.92
N LEU A 214 12.30 12.02 4.85
CA LEU A 214 10.87 12.36 4.83
C LEU A 214 10.63 13.83 5.22
N GLU A 215 11.35 14.36 6.20
CA GLU A 215 11.29 15.80 6.53
C GLU A 215 11.71 16.67 5.34
N TRP A 216 12.78 16.27 4.65
CA TRP A 216 13.25 16.94 3.45
C TRP A 216 12.23 16.85 2.30
N ALA A 217 11.67 15.67 2.05
CA ALA A 217 10.66 15.45 1.01
C ALA A 217 9.35 16.19 1.31
N LEU A 218 8.91 16.26 2.57
CA LEU A 218 7.73 17.02 2.97
C LEU A 218 7.90 18.52 2.76
N ASN A 219 9.10 19.07 2.99
CA ASN A 219 9.39 20.46 2.64
C ASN A 219 9.33 20.70 1.12
N TRP A 220 9.91 19.78 0.34
CA TRP A 220 9.82 19.85 -1.12
C TRP A 220 8.36 19.79 -1.60
N LEU A 221 7.56 18.88 -1.04
CA LEU A 221 6.14 18.77 -1.35
C LEU A 221 5.35 20.04 -0.97
N GLU A 222 5.70 20.68 0.13
CA GLU A 222 5.08 21.96 0.53
C GLU A 222 5.44 23.08 -0.45
N ASP A 223 6.69 23.13 -0.91
CA ASP A 223 7.19 24.17 -1.83
C ASP A 223 6.64 24.01 -3.25
N GLN A 224 6.38 22.77 -3.67
CA GLN A 224 5.93 22.43 -5.02
C GLN A 224 4.41 22.15 -5.09
N ALA A 225 3.66 22.40 -4.01
CA ALA A 225 2.25 22.00 -3.89
C ALA A 225 1.38 22.55 -5.04
N PRO A 226 0.86 21.68 -5.92
CA PRO A 226 0.01 22.10 -7.03
C PRO A 226 -1.44 22.26 -6.59
N ASP A 227 -2.19 23.04 -7.36
CA ASP A 227 -3.66 23.06 -7.32
C ASP A 227 -4.22 22.88 -8.73
N SER A 228 -4.80 21.71 -9.02
CA SER A 228 -5.44 21.44 -10.32
C SER A 228 -6.75 22.22 -10.56
N GLY A 229 -7.27 22.89 -9.53
CA GLY A 229 -8.59 23.52 -9.51
C GLY A 229 -9.76 22.54 -9.50
N LEU A 230 -9.49 21.23 -9.36
CA LEU A 230 -10.51 20.18 -9.33
C LEU A 230 -10.55 19.48 -8.00
N ARG A 231 -11.77 19.21 -7.51
CA ARG A 231 -12.04 18.36 -6.35
C ARG A 231 -12.94 17.23 -6.82
N ALA A 232 -12.50 16.00 -6.67
CA ALA A 232 -13.15 14.80 -7.15
C ALA A 232 -13.30 13.78 -6.03
N LEU A 233 -14.22 12.83 -6.19
CA LEU A 233 -14.15 11.62 -5.38
C LEU A 233 -12.90 10.87 -5.83
N CYS A 234 -11.96 10.67 -4.92
CA CYS A 234 -10.76 9.89 -5.12
C CYS A 234 -10.92 8.57 -4.38
N HIS A 235 -10.42 7.49 -4.98
CA HIS A 235 -10.36 6.16 -4.38
C HIS A 235 -9.44 6.17 -3.16
N GLY A 236 -8.30 6.87 -3.25
CA GLY A 236 -7.33 6.98 -2.16
C GLY A 236 -6.44 5.75 -1.98
N ASP A 237 -6.61 4.69 -2.78
CA ASP A 237 -5.68 3.53 -2.84
C ASP A 237 -5.81 2.81 -4.21
N PHE A 238 -5.95 3.56 -5.30
CA PHE A 238 -6.10 2.99 -6.65
C PHE A 238 -4.75 2.47 -7.18
N ARG A 239 -4.46 1.19 -6.96
CA ARG A 239 -3.17 0.58 -7.33
C ARG A 239 -3.31 -0.88 -7.79
N SER A 240 -2.27 -1.38 -8.45
CA SER A 240 -2.07 -2.81 -8.68
C SER A 240 -2.12 -3.56 -7.34
N GLY A 241 -3.19 -4.33 -7.11
CA GLY A 241 -3.51 -4.84 -5.78
C GLY A 241 -4.98 -4.64 -5.39
N ASN A 242 -5.59 -3.56 -5.88
CA ASN A 242 -6.94 -3.11 -5.49
C ASN A 242 -7.88 -3.00 -6.69
N TYR A 243 -7.57 -3.71 -7.77
CA TYR A 243 -8.51 -3.97 -8.85
C TYR A 243 -8.35 -5.40 -9.33
N MET A 244 -9.45 -6.00 -9.79
CA MET A 244 -9.50 -7.35 -10.31
C MET A 244 -9.39 -7.33 -11.83
N VAL A 245 -8.60 -8.27 -12.35
CA VAL A 245 -8.53 -8.53 -13.79
C VAL A 245 -8.88 -9.98 -14.08
N HIS A 246 -9.72 -10.17 -15.09
CA HIS A 246 -10.04 -11.48 -15.65
C HIS A 246 -9.99 -11.38 -17.18
N GLU A 247 -9.25 -12.28 -17.82
CA GLU A 247 -9.16 -12.33 -19.30
C GLU A 247 -8.80 -10.98 -19.94
N GLY A 248 -7.88 -10.23 -19.32
CA GLY A 248 -7.44 -8.92 -19.80
C GLY A 248 -8.41 -7.76 -19.57
N ARG A 249 -9.53 -8.00 -18.86
CA ARG A 249 -10.52 -6.97 -18.54
C ARG A 249 -10.54 -6.65 -17.05
N VAL A 250 -10.66 -5.37 -16.72
CA VAL A 250 -10.98 -4.95 -15.35
C VAL A 250 -12.40 -5.43 -15.02
N THR A 251 -12.55 -6.11 -13.90
CA THR A 251 -13.82 -6.69 -13.46
C THR A 251 -14.33 -6.13 -12.14
N GLY A 252 -13.48 -5.43 -11.39
CA GLY A 252 -13.89 -4.76 -10.15
C GLY A 252 -12.77 -3.92 -9.55
N VAL A 253 -13.03 -2.65 -9.27
CA VAL A 253 -12.22 -1.80 -8.40
C VAL A 253 -12.64 -2.06 -6.95
N LEU A 254 -11.66 -2.34 -6.10
CA LEU A 254 -11.85 -2.86 -4.74
C LEU A 254 -11.27 -1.91 -3.70
N ASP A 255 -11.68 -2.11 -2.45
CA ASP A 255 -11.07 -1.51 -1.26
C ASP A 255 -11.20 0.02 -1.17
N TRP A 256 -12.42 0.46 -0.89
CA TRP A 256 -12.82 1.86 -0.91
C TRP A 256 -12.66 2.55 0.46
N GLU A 257 -11.93 1.92 1.39
CA GLU A 257 -11.85 2.37 2.78
C GLU A 257 -11.12 3.70 2.97
N PHE A 258 -10.33 4.15 1.97
CA PHE A 258 -9.59 5.41 2.00
C PHE A 258 -10.17 6.49 1.06
N ALA A 259 -11.38 6.26 0.56
CA ALA A 259 -12.01 7.20 -0.36
C ALA A 259 -12.21 8.57 0.29
N SER A 260 -11.94 9.63 -0.47
CA SER A 260 -11.98 11.01 0.03
C SER A 260 -12.27 11.99 -1.09
N TRP A 261 -12.67 13.21 -0.73
CA TRP A 261 -12.64 14.33 -1.67
C TRP A 261 -11.20 14.82 -1.81
N GLY A 262 -10.67 14.85 -3.03
CA GLY A 262 -9.27 15.17 -3.27
C GLY A 262 -9.00 15.71 -4.67
N ASP A 263 -7.72 15.88 -4.97
CA ASP A 263 -7.27 16.17 -6.33
C ASP A 263 -7.28 14.86 -7.14
N PRO A 264 -7.92 14.79 -8.33
CA PRO A 264 -7.93 13.57 -9.14
C PRO A 264 -6.53 13.08 -9.55
N PHE A 265 -5.53 13.95 -9.56
CA PHE A 265 -4.15 13.55 -9.83
C PHE A 265 -3.51 12.78 -8.67
N GLU A 266 -4.08 12.80 -7.46
CA GLU A 266 -3.68 11.95 -6.34
C GLU A 266 -3.80 10.46 -6.69
N ASP A 267 -4.92 10.03 -7.27
CA ASP A 267 -5.12 8.63 -7.69
C ASP A 267 -4.23 8.23 -8.88
N LEU A 268 -4.03 9.13 -9.85
CA LEU A 268 -3.11 8.88 -10.97
C LEU A 268 -1.66 8.74 -10.47
N GLY A 269 -1.22 9.66 -9.62
CA GLY A 269 0.12 9.65 -9.03
C GLY A 269 0.33 8.43 -8.14
N TRP A 270 -0.69 8.05 -7.36
CA TRP A 270 -0.67 6.83 -6.57
C TRP A 270 -0.49 5.60 -7.45
N LEU A 271 -1.31 5.42 -8.50
CA LEU A 271 -1.18 4.28 -9.43
C LEU A 271 0.20 4.24 -10.12
N CYS A 272 0.77 5.40 -10.42
CA CYS A 272 2.06 5.53 -11.12
C CYS A 272 3.29 5.45 -10.19
N ALA A 273 3.11 5.47 -8.87
CA ALA A 273 4.21 5.41 -7.92
C ALA A 273 5.03 4.12 -8.08
N ARG A 274 6.36 4.23 -7.96
CA ARG A 274 7.31 3.11 -8.14
C ARG A 274 6.99 1.92 -7.22
N SER A 275 6.43 2.18 -6.04
CA SER A 275 6.03 1.18 -5.04
C SER A 275 5.03 0.13 -5.56
N TRP A 276 4.26 0.44 -6.61
CA TRP A 276 3.22 -0.46 -7.15
C TRP A 276 3.59 -1.14 -8.45
N ARG A 277 4.86 -1.09 -8.86
CA ARG A 277 5.32 -1.68 -10.13
C ARG A 277 5.72 -3.15 -10.05
N PHE A 278 5.74 -3.74 -8.85
CA PHE A 278 6.04 -5.16 -8.58
C PHE A 278 7.25 -5.75 -9.31
N GLY A 279 8.32 -4.95 -9.46
CA GLY A 279 9.56 -5.37 -10.10
C GLY A 279 9.62 -5.15 -11.61
N ALA A 280 8.67 -4.42 -12.20
CA ALA A 280 8.70 -3.93 -13.58
C ALA A 280 8.85 -2.39 -13.60
N PRO A 281 10.00 -1.84 -13.18
CA PRO A 281 10.18 -0.39 -13.00
C PRO A 281 9.96 0.44 -14.27
N GLU A 282 10.14 -0.15 -15.45
CA GLU A 282 9.93 0.45 -16.76
C GLU A 282 8.45 0.63 -17.14
N ARG A 283 7.54 -0.11 -16.50
CA ARG A 283 6.09 -0.03 -16.74
C ARG A 283 5.46 0.87 -15.70
N GLU A 284 5.35 2.15 -16.03
CA GLU A 284 5.09 3.21 -15.07
C GLU A 284 3.73 3.12 -14.36
N VAL A 285 2.71 2.56 -15.01
CA VAL A 285 1.34 2.43 -14.47
C VAL A 285 1.21 1.09 -13.76
N GLY A 286 1.48 1.05 -12.45
CA GLY A 286 1.31 -0.15 -11.63
C GLY A 286 2.09 -1.39 -12.11
N GLY A 287 3.15 -1.24 -12.91
CA GLY A 287 3.88 -2.34 -13.52
C GLY A 287 3.21 -2.95 -14.76
N ILE A 288 2.21 -2.28 -15.33
CA ILE A 288 1.38 -2.79 -16.43
C ILE A 288 1.75 -2.19 -17.79
N GLY A 289 1.90 -0.87 -17.86
CA GLY A 289 2.19 -0.16 -19.12
C GLY A 289 2.54 1.31 -18.89
N ASP A 290 2.38 2.13 -19.93
CA ASP A 290 2.90 3.50 -20.01
C ASP A 290 1.88 4.56 -19.56
N LYS A 291 2.36 5.66 -18.97
CA LYS A 291 1.51 6.79 -18.54
C LYS A 291 0.73 7.44 -19.66
N ALA A 292 1.31 7.51 -20.86
CA ALA A 292 0.67 8.15 -22.01
C ALA A 292 -0.70 7.54 -22.33
N ASP A 293 -0.83 6.21 -22.23
CA ASP A 293 -2.10 5.51 -22.45
C ASP A 293 -3.09 5.73 -21.30
N LEU A 294 -2.60 5.82 -20.05
CA LEU A 294 -3.42 6.14 -18.88
C LEU A 294 -4.02 7.54 -19.01
N PHE A 295 -3.16 8.52 -19.31
CA PHE A 295 -3.54 9.91 -19.45
C PHE A 295 -4.51 10.08 -20.61
N ALA A 296 -4.21 9.53 -21.80
CA ALA A 296 -5.11 9.64 -22.95
C ALA A 296 -6.52 9.10 -22.64
N ALA A 297 -6.63 7.97 -21.94
CA ALA A 297 -7.93 7.43 -21.53
C ALA A 297 -8.63 8.33 -20.50
N TRP A 298 -7.88 8.86 -19.52
CA TRP A 298 -8.42 9.76 -18.52
C TRP A 298 -8.91 11.09 -19.12
N GLU A 299 -8.11 11.69 -20.02
CA GLU A 299 -8.45 12.92 -20.73
C GLU A 299 -9.69 12.76 -21.59
N SER A 300 -9.79 11.62 -22.30
CA SER A 300 -10.96 11.29 -23.11
C SER A 300 -12.24 11.19 -22.27
N GLY A 301 -12.16 10.54 -21.11
CA GLY A 301 -13.32 10.35 -20.23
C GLY A 301 -13.72 11.59 -19.43
N THR A 302 -12.79 12.51 -19.16
CA THR A 302 -13.07 13.73 -18.38
C THR A 302 -13.20 15.00 -19.21
N GLY A 303 -12.74 14.99 -20.46
CA GLY A 303 -12.65 16.17 -21.33
C GLY A 303 -11.60 17.18 -20.88
N ARG A 304 -10.69 16.82 -19.96
CA ARG A 304 -9.65 17.71 -19.41
C ARG A 304 -8.27 17.17 -19.71
N LYS A 305 -7.31 18.08 -19.85
CA LYS A 305 -5.91 17.70 -20.03
C LYS A 305 -5.26 17.31 -18.70
N VAL A 306 -4.42 16.27 -18.76
CA VAL A 306 -3.55 15.90 -17.65
C VAL A 306 -2.36 16.84 -17.64
N ASP A 307 -2.06 17.40 -16.47
CA ASP A 307 -0.80 18.06 -16.21
C ASP A 307 0.16 17.01 -15.65
N GLU A 308 1.06 16.50 -16.49
CA GLU A 308 1.98 15.43 -16.11
C GLU A 308 2.89 15.85 -14.94
N ALA A 309 3.30 17.12 -14.86
CA ALA A 309 4.13 17.59 -13.77
C ALA A 309 3.41 17.48 -12.41
N GLN A 310 2.10 17.76 -12.38
CA GLN A 310 1.28 17.57 -11.18
C GLN A 310 1.11 16.10 -10.83
N VAL A 311 0.91 15.21 -11.82
CA VAL A 311 0.88 13.76 -11.54
C VAL A 311 2.21 13.29 -10.96
N CYS A 312 3.34 13.79 -11.47
CA CYS A 312 4.65 13.46 -10.93
C CYS A 312 4.86 13.97 -9.49
N TYR A 313 4.32 15.15 -9.15
CA TYR A 313 4.25 15.62 -7.76
C TYR A 313 3.48 14.63 -6.89
N TRP A 314 2.31 14.17 -7.36
CA TRP A 314 1.49 13.21 -6.64
C TRP A 314 2.12 11.82 -6.53
N GLU A 315 3.01 11.41 -7.44
CA GLU A 315 3.84 10.21 -7.26
C GLU A 315 4.78 10.36 -6.05
N VAL A 316 5.44 11.51 -5.90
CA VAL A 316 6.31 11.79 -4.73
C VAL A 316 5.48 11.81 -3.45
N MET A 317 4.33 12.48 -3.47
CA MET A 317 3.37 12.49 -2.36
C MET A 317 2.95 11.07 -1.97
N GLY A 318 2.62 10.23 -2.96
CA GLY A 318 2.26 8.83 -2.76
C GLY A 318 3.39 8.02 -2.14
N MET A 319 4.63 8.18 -2.58
CA MET A 319 5.76 7.49 -1.97
C MET A 319 6.03 7.97 -0.53
N VAL A 320 5.87 9.26 -0.24
CA VAL A 320 5.96 9.79 1.14
C VAL A 320 4.87 9.18 2.03
N ARG A 321 3.62 9.14 1.55
CA ARG A 321 2.52 8.47 2.24
C ARG A 321 2.85 7.01 2.51
N TRP A 322 3.32 6.28 1.50
CA TRP A 322 3.67 4.86 1.63
C TRP A 322 4.83 4.64 2.62
N ALA A 323 5.84 5.50 2.64
CA ALA A 323 6.92 5.45 3.62
C ALA A 323 6.39 5.58 5.06
N ILE A 324 5.46 6.51 5.30
CA ILE A 324 4.83 6.70 6.62
C ILE A 324 3.99 5.48 7.00
N ILE A 325 3.18 4.95 6.07
CA ILE A 325 2.41 3.72 6.31
C ILE A 325 3.35 2.56 6.65
N ALA A 326 4.45 2.40 5.92
CA ALA A 326 5.43 1.35 6.17
C ALA A 326 6.06 1.47 7.58
N LEU A 327 6.35 2.69 8.03
CA LEU A 327 6.81 2.96 9.40
C LEU A 327 5.76 2.58 10.44
N GLN A 328 4.50 2.95 10.22
CA GLN A 328 3.40 2.59 11.11
C GLN A 328 3.22 1.07 11.20
N GLN A 329 3.25 0.35 10.08
CA GLN A 329 3.19 -1.12 10.08
C GLN A 329 4.37 -1.75 10.82
N GLY A 330 5.58 -1.23 10.61
CA GLY A 330 6.75 -1.65 11.38
C GLY A 330 6.58 -1.44 12.88
N GLN A 331 6.00 -0.32 13.31
CA GLN A 331 5.73 -0.04 14.73
C GLN A 331 4.65 -0.93 15.34
N ARG A 332 3.59 -1.27 14.59
CA ARG A 332 2.58 -2.24 15.04
C ARG A 332 3.19 -3.61 15.32
N HIS A 333 4.20 -4.01 14.55
CA HIS A 333 4.99 -5.20 14.85
C HIS A 333 5.89 -5.02 16.07
N LEU A 334 6.69 -3.95 16.12
CA LEU A 334 7.69 -3.73 17.18
C LEU A 334 7.08 -3.50 18.57
N SER A 335 5.91 -2.88 18.64
CA SER A 335 5.16 -2.66 19.90
C SER A 335 4.54 -3.95 20.45
N GLY A 336 4.46 -5.01 19.65
CA GLY A 336 3.76 -6.25 20.00
C GLY A 336 2.24 -6.20 19.81
N GLU A 337 1.69 -5.12 19.26
CA GLU A 337 0.26 -5.01 18.90
C GLU A 337 -0.14 -6.12 17.92
N GLN A 338 0.69 -6.38 16.91
CA GLN A 338 0.48 -7.47 15.95
C GLN A 338 1.81 -8.14 15.55
N ALA A 339 2.04 -9.36 16.05
CA ALA A 339 3.18 -10.17 15.64
C ALA A 339 2.99 -10.72 14.21
N SER A 340 3.46 -9.97 13.20
CA SER A 340 3.40 -10.36 11.79
C SER A 340 4.73 -10.15 11.07
N LEU A 341 5.18 -11.19 10.35
CA LEU A 341 6.36 -11.11 9.49
C LEU A 341 6.15 -10.16 8.31
N GLU A 342 4.93 -10.09 7.78
CA GLU A 342 4.58 -9.18 6.69
C GLU A 342 4.75 -7.72 7.14
N LEU A 343 4.17 -7.35 8.29
CA LEU A 343 4.31 -6.00 8.85
C LEU A 343 5.76 -5.64 9.15
N ALA A 344 6.53 -6.59 9.68
CA ALA A 344 7.96 -6.42 9.91
C ALA A 344 8.72 -6.14 8.60
N LEU A 345 8.45 -6.91 7.54
CA LEU A 345 9.07 -6.75 6.23
C LEU A 345 8.61 -5.46 5.53
N THR A 346 7.36 -5.05 5.68
CA THR A 346 6.87 -3.74 5.19
C THR A 346 7.68 -2.60 5.81
N GLY A 347 7.94 -2.64 7.13
CA GLY A 347 8.80 -1.66 7.79
C GLY A 347 10.25 -1.63 7.26
N ARG A 348 10.73 -2.71 6.64
CA ARG A 348 12.06 -2.77 6.00
C ARG A 348 12.09 -2.20 4.58
N MET A 349 10.95 -1.83 4.01
CA MET A 349 10.88 -1.20 2.68
C MET A 349 11.30 0.28 2.69
N LEU A 350 11.36 0.93 3.86
CA LEU A 350 11.65 2.37 3.95
C LEU A 350 12.85 2.84 3.11
N PRO A 351 14.04 2.18 3.12
CA PRO A 351 15.16 2.64 2.32
C PRO A 351 14.92 2.59 0.81
N GLU A 352 14.07 1.66 0.34
CA GLU A 352 13.66 1.56 -1.07
C GLU A 352 12.79 2.75 -1.45
N ILE A 353 11.81 3.08 -0.59
CA ILE A 353 10.88 4.17 -0.81
C ILE A 353 11.60 5.53 -0.73
N GLU A 354 12.47 5.72 0.27
CA GLU A 354 13.31 6.92 0.41
C GLU A 354 14.23 7.11 -0.81
N PHE A 355 14.76 6.02 -1.35
CA PHE A 355 15.60 6.06 -2.55
C PHE A 355 14.81 6.50 -3.78
N ASP A 356 13.61 5.93 -3.96
CA ASP A 356 12.72 6.29 -5.06
C ASP A 356 12.23 7.74 -4.95
N ILE A 357 11.94 8.25 -3.74
CA ILE A 357 11.62 9.66 -3.48
C ILE A 357 12.78 10.56 -3.91
N LEU A 358 13.99 10.28 -3.44
CA LEU A 358 15.17 11.10 -3.76
C LEU A 358 15.44 11.13 -5.27
N CYS A 359 15.43 9.95 -5.92
CA CYS A 359 15.63 9.87 -7.36
C CYS A 359 14.53 10.61 -8.13
N ARG A 360 13.27 10.48 -7.70
CA ARG A 360 12.14 11.13 -8.39
C ARG A 360 12.19 12.65 -8.28
N ILE A 361 12.57 13.17 -7.11
CA ILE A 361 12.73 14.62 -6.93
C ILE A 361 13.92 15.13 -7.78
N ASP A 362 15.04 14.41 -7.82
CA ASP A 362 16.18 14.80 -8.68
C ASP A 362 15.81 14.79 -10.17
N GLU A 363 15.03 13.80 -10.63
CA GLU A 363 14.47 13.74 -12.00
C GLU A 363 13.60 14.98 -12.31
N LEU A 364 12.70 15.36 -11.38
CA LEU A 364 11.79 16.49 -11.57
C LEU A 364 12.51 17.85 -11.56
N GLU A 365 13.61 17.94 -10.83
CA GLU A 365 14.47 19.13 -10.82
C GLU A 365 15.49 19.15 -11.98
N GLY A 366 15.46 18.16 -12.88
CA GLY A 366 16.36 18.07 -14.03
C GLY A 366 17.82 17.83 -13.64
N ARG A 367 18.07 17.18 -12.51
CA ARG A 367 19.43 16.94 -11.99
C ARG A 367 20.02 15.65 -12.54
N GLU A 368 21.34 15.66 -12.69
CA GLU A 368 22.08 14.44 -13.00
C GLU A 368 22.00 13.44 -11.85
N ARG A 369 22.03 12.16 -12.22
CA ARG A 369 21.97 11.06 -11.27
C ARG A 369 23.19 11.06 -10.36
N SER A 370 22.95 11.01 -9.05
CA SER A 370 24.02 11.06 -8.05
C SER A 370 25.06 9.94 -8.24
N PRO A 371 26.37 10.26 -8.30
CA PRO A 371 27.44 9.27 -8.47
C PRO A 371 27.50 8.27 -7.32
N VAL A 372 26.98 8.66 -6.14
CA VAL A 372 26.84 7.82 -4.95
C VAL A 372 26.06 6.53 -5.24
N ILE A 373 25.10 6.58 -6.17
CA ILE A 373 24.29 5.40 -6.55
C ILE A 373 25.17 4.37 -7.26
N ALA A 374 25.96 4.80 -8.25
CA ALA A 374 26.88 3.93 -8.98
C ALA A 374 27.95 3.35 -8.05
N GLU A 375 28.53 4.18 -7.17
CA GLU A 375 29.49 3.72 -6.16
C GLU A 375 28.87 2.68 -5.22
N ALA A 376 27.65 2.91 -4.74
CA ALA A 376 26.96 1.98 -3.85
C ALA A 376 26.64 0.64 -4.54
N ALA A 377 26.23 0.68 -5.81
CA ALA A 377 25.95 -0.52 -6.61
C ALA A 377 27.21 -1.34 -6.92
N ALA A 378 28.35 -0.68 -7.14
CA ALA A 378 29.62 -1.33 -7.45
C ALA A 378 30.32 -1.95 -6.23
N ARG A 379 30.00 -1.49 -5.00
CA ARG A 379 30.64 -2.03 -3.79
C ARG A 379 30.26 -3.50 -3.56
N PRO A 380 31.23 -4.40 -3.36
CA PRO A 380 30.95 -5.81 -3.07
C PRO A 380 30.13 -5.94 -1.78
N GLN A 381 29.22 -6.92 -1.73
CA GLN A 381 28.59 -7.26 -0.47
C GLN A 381 29.65 -7.73 0.53
N PRO A 382 29.51 -7.40 1.82
CA PRO A 382 30.41 -7.88 2.85
C PRO A 382 30.51 -9.41 2.77
N ALA A 383 31.73 -9.93 2.72
CA ALA A 383 31.94 -11.36 2.86
C ALA A 383 31.54 -11.78 4.29
N PRO A 384 30.96 -12.98 4.50
CA PRO A 384 30.75 -13.50 5.84
C PRO A 384 32.09 -13.50 6.59
N LEU A 385 32.07 -13.12 7.86
CA LEU A 385 33.25 -13.03 8.71
C LEU A 385 33.79 -14.44 9.00
N SER A 386 34.57 -15.02 8.09
CA SER A 386 35.15 -16.37 8.24
C SER A 386 36.34 -16.42 9.24
N ALA A 387 36.38 -15.52 10.21
CA ALA A 387 37.47 -15.41 11.19
C ALA A 387 37.21 -16.25 12.46
N LEU A 388 36.02 -16.82 12.62
CA LEU A 388 35.63 -17.61 13.78
C LEU A 388 35.84 -19.12 13.51
N SER A 389 36.18 -19.87 14.56
CA SER A 389 36.34 -21.34 14.51
C SER A 389 35.00 -22.10 14.47
N VAL A 390 33.87 -21.38 14.53
CA VAL A 390 32.51 -21.89 14.48
C VAL A 390 31.64 -20.98 13.61
N PRO A 391 30.58 -21.49 12.94
CA PRO A 391 29.67 -20.66 12.15
C PRO A 391 29.02 -19.57 13.01
N ASP A 392 28.98 -18.34 12.49
CA ASP A 392 28.34 -17.22 13.18
C ASP A 392 26.84 -17.12 12.86
N GLY A 393 26.15 -16.12 13.43
CA GLY A 393 24.72 -15.93 13.19
C GLY A 393 24.37 -15.65 11.72
N ALA A 394 25.24 -14.99 10.96
CA ALA A 394 25.03 -14.73 9.54
C ALA A 394 25.17 -16.03 8.73
N ASP A 395 26.17 -16.86 9.04
CA ASP A 395 26.35 -18.18 8.42
C ASP A 395 25.17 -19.12 8.70
N LEU A 396 24.66 -19.12 9.93
CA LEU A 396 23.50 -19.91 10.32
C LEU A 396 22.24 -19.50 9.54
N LEU A 397 21.98 -18.18 9.43
CA LEU A 397 20.84 -17.66 8.68
C LEU A 397 20.97 -17.94 7.17
N ALA A 398 22.16 -17.78 6.61
CA ALA A 398 22.42 -18.09 5.19
C ALA A 398 22.20 -19.58 4.90
N THR A 399 22.71 -20.46 5.76
CA THR A 399 22.55 -21.90 5.65
C THR A 399 21.09 -22.32 5.78
N ALA A 400 20.39 -21.84 6.81
CA ALA A 400 18.99 -22.16 7.02
C ALA A 400 18.10 -21.62 5.88
N ARG A 401 18.42 -20.45 5.32
CA ARG A 401 17.73 -19.92 4.14
C ARG A 401 17.90 -20.83 2.92
N ARG A 402 19.11 -21.35 2.71
CA ARG A 402 19.39 -22.30 1.61
C ARG A 402 18.56 -23.57 1.76
N VAL A 403 18.54 -24.18 2.95
CA VAL A 403 17.69 -25.34 3.25
C VAL A 403 16.21 -25.04 2.99
N LEU A 404 15.73 -23.87 3.45
CA LEU A 404 14.35 -23.45 3.22
C LEU A 404 14.02 -23.35 1.72
N LEU A 405 14.89 -22.76 0.91
CA LEU A 405 14.61 -22.55 -0.52
C LEU A 405 14.83 -23.79 -1.38
N ASP A 406 15.90 -24.53 -1.13
CA ASP A 406 16.35 -25.61 -2.01
C ASP A 406 15.71 -26.95 -1.64
N GLU A 407 15.43 -27.17 -0.35
CA GLU A 407 14.94 -28.45 0.16
C GLU A 407 13.46 -28.38 0.56
N LEU A 408 13.05 -27.37 1.34
CA LEU A 408 11.69 -27.31 1.91
C LEU A 408 10.66 -26.69 0.97
N LEU A 409 10.99 -25.56 0.33
CA LEU A 409 10.07 -24.83 -0.54
C LEU A 409 9.46 -25.71 -1.67
N PRO A 410 10.21 -26.59 -2.35
CA PRO A 410 9.64 -27.47 -3.39
C PRO A 410 8.62 -28.48 -2.86
N GLN A 411 8.63 -28.75 -1.56
CA GLN A 411 7.72 -29.71 -0.90
C GLN A 411 6.46 -29.03 -0.32
N LEU A 412 6.44 -27.69 -0.24
CA LEU A 412 5.32 -26.96 0.32
C LEU A 412 4.14 -26.88 -0.65
N PRO A 413 2.89 -26.93 -0.15
CA PRO A 413 1.73 -26.64 -0.98
C PRO A 413 1.75 -25.17 -1.44
N ARG A 414 1.07 -24.90 -2.57
CA ARG A 414 1.16 -23.62 -3.29
C ARG A 414 0.72 -22.41 -2.45
N ASP A 415 -0.23 -22.62 -1.54
CA ASP A 415 -0.75 -21.62 -0.61
C ASP A 415 0.28 -21.21 0.46
N ARG A 416 1.29 -22.06 0.73
CA ARG A 416 2.38 -21.80 1.69
C ARG A 416 3.67 -21.30 1.05
N THR A 417 3.76 -21.34 -0.28
CA THR A 417 4.96 -20.90 -1.01
C THR A 417 5.30 -19.44 -0.72
N TYR A 418 4.30 -18.56 -0.61
CA TYR A 418 4.52 -17.14 -0.34
C TYR A 418 5.12 -16.89 1.05
N GLU A 419 4.59 -17.54 2.08
CA GLU A 419 5.09 -17.44 3.46
C GLU A 419 6.56 -17.89 3.56
N ALA A 420 6.91 -18.99 2.91
CA ALA A 420 8.28 -19.49 2.89
C ALA A 420 9.24 -18.54 2.16
N LEU A 421 8.80 -17.92 1.06
CA LEU A 421 9.60 -16.90 0.36
C LEU A 421 9.79 -15.63 1.22
N MET A 422 8.77 -15.21 1.99
CA MET A 422 8.90 -14.11 2.94
C MET A 422 9.91 -14.44 4.05
N ALA A 423 9.83 -15.63 4.63
CA ALA A 423 10.79 -16.09 5.65
C ALA A 423 12.22 -16.10 5.09
N ALA A 424 12.42 -16.64 3.88
CA ALA A 424 13.72 -16.64 3.21
C ALA A 424 14.24 -15.22 2.95
N ASN A 425 13.37 -14.25 2.67
CA ASN A 425 13.76 -12.85 2.51
C ASN A 425 14.21 -12.24 3.85
N ALA A 426 13.45 -12.44 4.92
CA ALA A 426 13.77 -11.96 6.25
C ALA A 426 15.12 -12.50 6.75
N MET A 427 15.39 -13.79 6.53
CA MET A 427 16.68 -14.41 6.87
C MET A 427 17.84 -13.78 6.10
N ALA A 428 17.65 -13.44 4.83
CA ALA A 428 18.67 -12.79 4.02
C ALA A 428 19.00 -11.39 4.54
N ILE A 429 17.97 -10.63 4.92
CA ILE A 429 18.13 -9.28 5.50
C ILE A 429 18.89 -9.38 6.84
N ALA A 430 18.42 -10.25 7.74
CA ALA A 430 19.03 -10.43 9.04
C ALA A 430 20.50 -10.89 8.97
N ALA A 431 20.84 -11.77 8.03
CA ALA A 431 22.23 -12.20 7.81
C ALA A 431 23.16 -11.03 7.45
N ARG A 432 22.69 -10.10 6.60
CA ARG A 432 23.47 -8.90 6.22
C ARG A 432 23.63 -7.92 7.37
N GLU A 433 22.59 -7.75 8.19
CA GLU A 433 22.63 -6.84 9.34
C GLU A 433 23.64 -7.28 10.40
N LEU A 434 23.72 -8.58 10.70
CA LEU A 434 24.66 -9.10 11.70
C LEU A 434 26.12 -8.81 11.35
N GLY A 435 26.46 -8.75 10.06
CA GLY A 435 27.83 -8.46 9.61
C GLY A 435 28.23 -6.98 9.64
N ASP A 436 27.27 -6.05 9.47
CA ASP A 436 27.59 -4.68 9.04
C ASP A 436 26.82 -3.56 9.77
N LEU A 437 25.77 -3.88 10.55
CA LEU A 437 24.86 -2.86 11.10
C LEU A 437 25.56 -1.84 12.01
N GLY A 438 26.44 -2.30 12.90
CA GLY A 438 27.15 -1.42 13.84
C GLY A 438 28.12 -0.45 13.14
N ARG A 439 28.88 -0.95 12.16
CA ARG A 439 29.80 -0.14 11.35
C ARG A 439 29.05 0.90 10.53
N LEU A 440 27.98 0.48 9.84
CA LEU A 440 27.16 1.38 9.02
C LEU A 440 26.46 2.46 9.86
N ALA A 441 25.98 2.11 11.05
CA ALA A 441 25.39 3.09 11.97
C ALA A 441 26.42 4.13 12.45
N ALA A 442 27.66 3.72 12.72
CA ALA A 442 28.73 4.63 13.10
C ALA A 442 29.16 5.55 11.94
N GLU A 443 29.30 5.00 10.72
CA GLU A 443 29.59 5.78 9.51
C GLU A 443 28.47 6.78 9.20
N ALA A 444 27.22 6.37 9.39
CA ALA A 444 26.04 7.23 9.25
C ALA A 444 26.08 8.41 10.22
N ASP A 445 26.26 8.15 11.51
CA ASP A 445 26.33 9.19 12.54
C ASP A 445 27.50 10.16 12.29
N ALA A 446 28.68 9.63 11.93
CA ALA A 446 29.86 10.44 11.61
C ALA A 446 29.62 11.36 10.40
N ALA A 447 29.03 10.85 9.33
CA ALA A 447 28.72 11.64 8.13
C ALA A 447 27.70 12.75 8.43
N ILE A 448 26.66 12.46 9.23
CA ILE A 448 25.67 13.47 9.63
C ILE A 448 26.32 14.54 10.50
N ARG A 449 27.18 14.18 11.47
CA ARG A 449 27.91 15.16 12.29
C ARG A 449 28.83 16.04 11.46
N ALA A 450 29.53 15.47 10.49
CA ALA A 450 30.39 16.24 9.59
C ALA A 450 29.58 17.27 8.81
N PHE A 451 28.42 16.89 8.28
CA PHE A 451 27.52 17.82 7.59
C PHE A 451 26.97 18.91 8.52
N LEU A 452 26.52 18.54 9.73
CA LEU A 452 26.03 19.52 10.71
C LEU A 452 27.11 20.57 11.04
N ALA A 453 28.35 20.13 11.24
CA ALA A 453 29.48 21.02 11.49
C ALA A 453 29.75 21.97 10.30
N GLN A 454 29.67 21.46 9.06
CA GLN A 454 29.80 22.27 7.85
C GLN A 454 28.68 23.30 7.71
N ALA A 455 27.46 22.94 8.13
CA ALA A 455 26.30 23.82 8.14
C ALA A 455 26.30 24.84 9.31
N GLY A 456 27.34 24.85 10.16
CA GLY A 456 27.47 25.78 11.28
C GLY A 456 26.69 25.39 12.54
N GLU A 457 26.17 24.16 12.61
CA GLU A 457 25.55 23.61 13.83
C GLU A 457 26.62 22.94 14.72
N ASP A 458 26.46 23.00 16.04
CA ASP A 458 27.33 22.26 16.95
C ASP A 458 27.11 20.74 16.80
N PRO A 459 28.11 19.97 16.30
CA PRO A 459 27.97 18.53 16.07
C PRO A 459 27.97 17.70 17.36
N LEU A 460 28.35 18.29 18.50
CA LEU A 460 28.48 17.65 19.81
C LEU A 460 27.46 18.16 20.84
N ALA A 461 26.64 19.15 20.49
CA ALA A 461 25.59 19.66 21.36
C ALA A 461 24.75 18.51 21.96
N SER A 462 24.72 18.44 23.29
CA SER A 462 23.92 17.45 24.01
C SER A 462 22.45 17.72 23.75
N GLU A 463 21.73 16.67 23.40
CA GLU A 463 20.29 16.72 23.34
C GLU A 463 19.73 16.97 24.76
N GLY A 464 18.83 17.95 24.90
CA GLY A 464 18.03 18.10 26.12
C GLY A 464 17.15 16.86 26.36
N PRO A 465 16.35 16.82 27.43
CA PRO A 465 15.54 15.65 27.78
C PRO A 465 14.58 15.16 26.68
N ASP A 466 14.26 16.00 25.69
CA ASP A 466 13.39 15.68 24.54
C ASP A 466 14.14 15.22 23.28
N GLY A 467 15.48 15.20 23.28
CA GLY A 467 16.23 14.83 22.09
C GLY A 467 16.37 13.32 21.94
N ALA A 468 15.36 12.74 21.30
CA ALA A 468 15.46 11.41 20.74
C ALA A 468 16.20 11.48 19.38
N GLY A 469 17.23 10.65 19.20
CA GLY A 469 17.78 10.33 17.88
C GLY A 469 19.14 10.91 17.49
N GLY A 470 19.87 11.57 18.39
CA GLY A 470 21.28 11.93 18.18
C GLY A 470 21.50 12.86 16.98
N ALA A 471 22.56 12.62 16.19
CA ALA A 471 22.87 13.45 15.03
C ALA A 471 21.74 13.43 13.98
N GLN A 472 21.08 12.28 13.79
CA GLN A 472 19.97 12.11 12.87
C GLN A 472 18.74 12.94 13.30
N GLY A 473 18.45 13.00 14.61
CA GLY A 473 17.37 13.82 15.17
C GLY A 473 17.60 15.31 14.94
N ARG A 474 18.85 15.78 15.14
CA ARG A 474 19.21 17.17 14.82
C ARG A 474 19.07 17.49 13.33
N LEU A 475 19.53 16.60 12.46
CA LEU A 475 19.37 16.78 11.01
C LEU A 475 17.88 16.88 10.63
N ALA A 476 17.04 15.98 11.12
CA ALA A 476 15.59 16.02 10.88
C ALA A 476 14.96 17.35 11.33
N ARG A 477 15.28 17.83 12.54
CA ARG A 477 14.80 19.13 13.04
C ARG A 477 15.32 20.32 12.23
N MET A 478 16.58 20.28 11.79
CA MET A 478 17.16 21.32 10.95
C MET A 478 16.46 21.40 9.59
N LEU A 479 16.15 20.24 9.00
CA LEU A 479 15.38 20.13 7.76
C LEU A 479 13.97 20.67 7.97
N ARG A 480 13.26 20.18 8.97
CA ARG A 480 11.91 20.66 9.31
C ARG A 480 11.83 22.17 9.50
N ALA A 481 12.81 22.75 10.19
CA ALA A 481 12.91 24.18 10.42
C ALA A 481 13.47 24.98 9.23
N ARG A 482 13.75 24.32 8.10
CA ARG A 482 14.30 24.92 6.86
C ARG A 482 15.58 25.72 7.10
N ARG A 483 16.43 25.24 8.01
CA ARG A 483 17.67 25.93 8.43
C ARG A 483 18.92 25.51 7.64
N VAL A 484 18.75 24.87 6.49
CA VAL A 484 19.87 24.50 5.61
C VAL A 484 20.31 25.75 4.85
N ALA A 485 21.55 26.19 5.03
CA ALA A 485 22.02 27.40 4.38
C ALA A 485 22.10 27.24 2.83
N PRO A 486 21.85 28.31 2.03
CA PRO A 486 21.71 28.25 0.55
C PRO A 486 22.89 27.69 -0.27
N GLY A 487 24.02 27.32 0.35
CA GLY A 487 25.16 26.66 -0.33
C GLY A 487 25.27 25.15 -0.08
N HIS A 488 24.47 24.58 0.82
CA HIS A 488 24.63 23.20 1.29
C HIS A 488 23.61 22.20 0.73
N ASP A 489 22.70 22.61 -0.17
CA ASP A 489 21.68 21.71 -0.75
C ASP A 489 22.31 20.50 -1.46
N GLY A 490 23.36 20.73 -2.26
CA GLY A 490 24.07 19.65 -2.93
C GLY A 490 24.76 18.66 -1.98
N ASP A 491 25.35 19.16 -0.89
CA ASP A 491 25.96 18.32 0.15
C ASP A 491 24.92 17.52 0.93
N LEU A 492 23.80 18.16 1.27
CA LEU A 492 22.67 17.53 1.94
C LEU A 492 22.10 16.39 1.11
N ARG A 493 21.81 16.62 -0.17
CA ARG A 493 21.26 15.59 -1.06
C ARG A 493 22.22 14.42 -1.21
N ARG A 494 23.52 14.70 -1.38
CA ARG A 494 24.56 13.66 -1.39
C ARG A 494 24.58 12.85 -0.09
N LEU A 495 24.47 13.51 1.06
CA LEU A 495 24.38 12.85 2.36
C LEU A 495 23.14 11.96 2.44
N LEU A 496 21.94 12.49 2.17
CA LEU A 496 20.68 11.75 2.22
C LEU A 496 20.73 10.53 1.29
N MET A 497 21.19 10.71 0.05
CA MET A 497 21.36 9.62 -0.90
C MET A 497 22.35 8.55 -0.39
N ALA A 498 23.50 8.95 0.16
CA ALA A 498 24.49 8.01 0.69
C ALA A 498 23.94 7.19 1.86
N GLN A 499 23.23 7.84 2.79
CA GLN A 499 22.60 7.17 3.93
C GLN A 499 21.51 6.19 3.51
N THR A 500 20.71 6.57 2.51
CA THR A 500 19.68 5.72 1.94
C THR A 500 20.28 4.53 1.19
N CYS A 501 21.26 4.74 0.33
CA CYS A 501 21.98 3.67 -0.37
C CYS A 501 22.63 2.68 0.61
N ALA A 502 23.26 3.17 1.69
CA ALA A 502 23.85 2.30 2.71
C ALA A 502 22.82 1.35 3.35
N ARG A 503 21.65 1.88 3.75
CA ARG A 503 20.56 1.07 4.30
C ARG A 503 19.93 0.14 3.26
N LEU A 504 19.78 0.62 2.02
CA LEU A 504 19.21 -0.16 0.92
C LEU A 504 20.07 -1.37 0.55
N ARG A 505 21.41 -1.29 0.68
CA ARG A 505 22.31 -2.45 0.49
C ARG A 505 22.04 -3.58 1.49
N LEU A 506 21.55 -3.24 2.69
CA LEU A 506 21.14 -4.23 3.69
C LEU A 506 19.74 -4.77 3.40
N SER A 507 18.75 -3.92 3.13
CA SER A 507 17.37 -4.36 2.94
C SER A 507 17.14 -5.01 1.57
N ASN A 508 17.50 -4.34 0.48
CA ASN A 508 17.25 -4.78 -0.89
C ASN A 508 18.35 -4.29 -1.88
N PRO A 509 19.53 -4.94 -1.91
CA PRO A 509 20.64 -4.50 -2.75
C PRO A 509 20.35 -4.59 -4.26
N LYS A 510 19.37 -5.38 -4.69
CA LYS A 510 19.00 -5.51 -6.10
C LYS A 510 18.33 -4.24 -6.63
N HIS A 511 17.67 -3.47 -5.77
CA HIS A 511 16.97 -2.24 -6.16
C HIS A 511 17.93 -1.17 -6.70
N LEU A 512 19.15 -1.10 -6.16
CA LEU A 512 20.19 -0.18 -6.63
C LEU A 512 20.58 -0.42 -8.10
N ALA A 513 20.53 -1.67 -8.55
CA ALA A 513 20.90 -2.07 -9.91
C ALA A 513 19.73 -2.01 -10.90
N ALA A 514 18.48 -1.86 -10.42
CA ALA A 514 17.27 -1.98 -11.22
C ALA A 514 16.81 -0.68 -11.89
N LEU A 515 17.45 0.46 -11.59
CA LEU A 515 17.06 1.74 -12.16
C LEU A 515 17.56 1.88 -13.61
N PRO A 516 16.67 2.09 -14.60
CA PRO A 516 17.05 2.29 -15.99
C PRO A 516 17.98 3.51 -16.15
N ALA A 517 18.77 3.52 -17.23
CA ALA A 517 19.52 4.70 -17.63
C ALA A 517 18.53 5.82 -17.95
N LEU A 518 18.80 7.05 -17.49
CA LEU A 518 18.01 8.22 -17.89
C LEU A 518 18.15 8.39 -19.41
N SER A 519 17.05 8.28 -20.13
CA SER A 519 16.99 8.68 -21.53
C SER A 519 17.14 10.20 -21.58
N VAL A 520 18.36 10.67 -21.83
CA VAL A 520 18.60 12.07 -22.18
C VAL A 520 18.10 12.28 -23.61
N GLU A 521 16.80 12.47 -23.79
CA GLU A 521 16.33 13.14 -25.00
C GLU A 521 16.79 14.59 -24.93
N SER A 522 17.86 14.89 -25.64
CA SER A 522 18.30 16.26 -25.86
C SER A 522 17.17 17.02 -26.57
N PRO A 523 16.74 18.20 -26.10
CA PRO A 523 15.85 19.04 -26.88
C PRO A 523 16.55 19.33 -28.22
N GLY A 524 15.91 18.95 -29.32
CA GLY A 524 16.45 19.12 -30.66
C GLY A 524 16.88 20.55 -30.93
N GLN A 525 18.06 20.69 -31.54
CA GLN A 525 18.51 21.90 -32.23
C GLN A 525 17.63 22.21 -33.44
#